data_AF-A0A1I6B141-F1
#
_entry.id   AF-A0A1I6B141-F1
#
_cell.length_a   1.000
_cell.length_b   1.000
_cell.length_c   1.000
_cell.angle_alpha   90.00
_cell.angle_beta   90.00
_cell.angle_gamma   90.00
#
_symmetry.space_group_name_H-M   'P 1'
#
loop_
_entity.id
_entity.type
_entity.pdbx_description
1 polymer ?
#
loop_
_entity_poly.entity_id
_entity_poly.type
_entity_poly.pdbx_seq_one_letter_code
_entity_poly.pdbx_strand_id
1 'polypeptide(L)'
;MSEPEEVRQLRACRAEVEGIKKELEDAREQQAKLEEKINGLLKKQREARKKRREAVLAADAAGVPRLRISKEVGMQRSNVYKLLEGADTGDSDTSDDS
;
A
#
# COMPACT_ATOMS: atom_id res chain seq x y z
N MET A 1 -14.04 9.72 58.05
CA MET A 1 -13.83 8.28 57.81
C MET A 1 -13.02 8.17 56.53
N SER A 2 -11.77 7.72 56.61
CA SER A 2 -10.96 7.43 55.43
C SER A 2 -11.59 6.29 54.65
N GLU A 3 -11.63 6.40 53.32
CA GLU A 3 -12.13 5.34 52.46
C GLU A 3 -11.33 4.04 52.64
N PRO A 4 -11.98 2.86 52.55
CA PRO A 4 -11.29 1.58 52.58
C PRO A 4 -10.26 1.48 51.45
N GLU A 5 -9.10 0.93 51.75
CA GLU A 5 -7.97 0.82 50.81
C GLU A 5 -8.34 -0.05 49.60
N GLU A 6 -9.17 -1.06 49.81
CA GLU A 6 -9.70 -1.94 48.77
C GLU A 6 -10.50 -1.14 47.72
N VAL A 7 -11.28 -0.15 48.16
CA VAL A 7 -12.07 0.70 47.27
C VAL A 7 -11.16 1.60 46.43
N ARG A 8 -10.03 2.06 46.98
CA ARG A 8 -9.03 2.85 46.23
C ARG A 8 -8.33 2.01 45.17
N GLN A 9 -7.94 0.79 45.51
CA GLN A 9 -7.33 -0.15 44.57
C GLN A 9 -8.27 -0.49 43.43
N LEU A 10 -9.54 -0.77 43.73
CA LEU A 10 -10.55 -1.02 42.69
C LEU A 10 -10.73 0.18 41.74
N ARG A 11 -10.68 1.42 42.23
CA ARG A 11 -10.72 2.61 41.38
C ARG A 11 -9.46 2.76 40.52
N ALA A 12 -8.29 2.49 41.08
CA ALA A 12 -7.03 2.53 40.34
C ALA A 12 -7.05 1.52 39.18
N CYS A 13 -7.44 0.27 39.46
CA CYS A 13 -7.57 -0.76 38.44
C CYS A 13 -8.60 -0.39 37.37
N ARG A 14 -9.74 0.20 37.76
CA ARG A 14 -10.73 0.69 36.81
C ARG A 14 -10.15 1.79 35.90
N ALA A 15 -9.45 2.76 36.47
CA ALA A 15 -8.85 3.86 35.72
C ALA A 15 -7.78 3.35 34.74
N GLU A 16 -6.99 2.36 35.14
CA GLU A 16 -6.02 1.70 34.27
C GLU A 16 -6.70 1.01 33.08
N VAL A 17 -7.76 0.22 33.34
CA VAL A 17 -8.53 -0.44 32.26
C VAL A 17 -9.19 0.59 31.33
N GLU A 18 -9.74 1.68 31.86
CA GLU A 18 -10.30 2.76 31.04
C GLU A 18 -9.22 3.46 30.20
N GLY A 19 -8.01 3.66 30.74
CA GLY A 19 -6.86 4.18 30.02
C GLY A 19 -6.46 3.28 28.85
N ILE A 20 -6.29 1.97 29.11
CA ILE A 20 -5.94 0.98 28.08
C ILE A 20 -7.02 0.94 26.97
N LYS A 21 -8.31 0.97 27.34
CA LYS A 21 -9.39 0.99 26.34
C LYS A 21 -9.30 2.20 25.42
N LYS A 22 -8.97 3.36 25.97
CA LYS A 22 -8.82 4.60 25.20
C LYS A 22 -7.62 4.51 24.25
N GLU A 23 -6.48 4.04 24.73
CA GLU A 23 -5.29 3.83 23.88
C GLU A 23 -5.56 2.83 22.75
N LEU A 24 -6.33 1.77 23.02
CA LEU A 24 -6.75 0.81 21.99
C LEU A 24 -7.69 1.43 20.95
N GLU A 25 -8.58 2.32 21.37
CA GLU A 25 -9.47 3.05 20.46
C GLU A 25 -8.66 3.99 19.55
N ASP A 26 -7.75 4.78 20.13
CA ASP A 26 -6.86 5.67 19.39
C ASP A 26 -5.99 4.88 18.39
N ALA A 27 -5.46 3.72 18.80
CA ALA A 27 -4.68 2.85 17.92
C ALA A 27 -5.51 2.29 16.75
N ARG A 28 -6.77 1.92 17.00
CA ARG A 28 -7.69 1.44 15.95
C ARG A 28 -8.05 2.56 14.96
N GLU A 29 -8.22 3.78 15.42
CA GLU A 29 -8.44 4.92 14.52
C GLU A 29 -7.22 5.18 13.64
N GLN A 30 -6.01 5.09 14.20
CA GLN A 30 -4.77 5.22 13.43
C GLN A 30 -4.64 4.09 12.39
N GLN A 31 -4.98 2.86 12.77
CA GLN A 31 -5.01 1.72 11.86
C GLN A 31 -5.97 1.99 10.68
N ALA A 32 -7.20 2.44 10.95
CA ALA A 32 -8.17 2.73 9.91
C ALA A 32 -7.67 3.82 8.92
N LYS A 33 -7.02 4.87 9.44
CA LYS A 33 -6.41 5.92 8.61
C LYS A 33 -5.27 5.39 7.73
N LEU A 34 -4.46 4.48 8.26
CA LEU A 34 -3.39 3.84 7.50
C LEU A 34 -3.94 2.93 6.41
N GLU A 35 -4.97 2.14 6.70
CA GLU A 35 -5.65 1.29 5.73
C GLU A 35 -6.27 2.11 4.58
N GLU A 36 -6.91 3.24 4.89
CA GLU A 36 -7.42 4.16 3.88
C GLU A 36 -6.29 4.71 2.99
N LYS A 37 -5.17 5.12 3.61
CA LYS A 37 -3.99 5.61 2.87
C LYS A 37 -3.41 4.52 1.96
N ILE A 38 -3.30 3.28 2.44
CA ILE A 38 -2.84 2.13 1.66
C ILE A 38 -3.76 1.92 0.45
N ASN A 39 -5.08 1.88 0.67
CA ASN A 39 -6.06 1.71 -0.39
C ASN A 39 -5.98 2.83 -1.44
N GLY A 40 -5.78 4.07 -0.99
CA GLY A 40 -5.54 5.21 -1.88
C GLY A 40 -4.27 5.08 -2.71
N LEU A 41 -3.18 4.61 -2.11
CA LEU A 41 -1.91 4.36 -2.80
C LEU A 41 -2.02 3.22 -3.81
N LEU A 42 -2.68 2.11 -3.46
CA LEU A 42 -2.93 0.99 -4.37
C LEU A 42 -3.77 1.42 -5.58
N LYS A 43 -4.77 2.28 -5.39
CA LYS A 43 -5.54 2.87 -6.50
C LYS A 43 -4.64 3.71 -7.42
N LYS A 44 -3.84 4.62 -6.84
CA LYS A 44 -2.89 5.45 -7.60
C LYS A 44 -1.85 4.61 -8.35
N GLN A 45 -1.35 3.55 -7.73
CA GLN A 45 -0.42 2.62 -8.36
C GLN A 45 -1.04 1.93 -9.58
N ARG A 46 -2.29 1.45 -9.47
CA ARG A 46 -3.03 0.86 -10.60
C ARG A 46 -3.21 1.86 -11.74
N GLU A 47 -3.61 3.09 -11.44
CA GLU A 47 -3.76 4.15 -12.44
C GLU A 47 -2.43 4.51 -13.12
N ALA A 48 -1.34 4.60 -12.35
CA ALA A 48 0.00 4.84 -12.88
C ALA A 48 0.47 3.68 -13.79
N ARG A 49 0.26 2.43 -13.38
CA ARG A 49 0.54 1.24 -14.20
C ARG A 49 -0.26 1.26 -15.51
N LYS A 50 -1.54 1.65 -15.47
CA LYS A 50 -2.39 1.80 -16.67
C LYS A 50 -1.86 2.89 -17.61
N LYS A 51 -1.56 4.09 -17.09
CA LYS A 51 -0.98 5.19 -17.88
C LYS A 51 0.35 4.81 -18.52
N ARG A 52 1.23 4.12 -17.77
CA ARG A 52 2.50 3.60 -18.30
C ARG A 52 2.25 2.62 -19.45
N ARG A 53 1.30 1.70 -19.32
CA ARG A 53 0.93 0.76 -20.39
C ARG A 53 0.45 1.49 -21.65
N GLU A 54 -0.44 2.46 -21.50
CA GLU A 54 -0.93 3.27 -22.62
C GLU A 54 0.20 4.03 -23.32
N ALA A 55 1.13 4.62 -22.56
CA ALA A 55 2.29 5.30 -23.13
C ALA A 55 3.24 4.36 -23.89
N VAL A 56 3.47 3.14 -23.37
CA VAL A 56 4.26 2.10 -24.07
C VAL A 56 3.61 1.73 -25.40
N LEU A 57 2.30 1.50 -25.41
CA LEU A 57 1.56 1.15 -26.63
C LEU A 57 1.57 2.28 -27.65
N ALA A 58 1.39 3.53 -27.20
CA ALA A 58 1.47 4.70 -28.08
C ALA A 58 2.86 4.88 -28.68
N ALA A 59 3.93 4.65 -27.90
CA ALA A 59 5.31 4.72 -28.39
C ALA A 59 5.62 3.62 -29.41
N ASP A 60 5.16 2.38 -29.18
CA ASP A 60 5.33 1.28 -30.15
C ASP A 60 4.56 1.57 -31.45
N ALA A 61 3.32 2.08 -31.35
CA ALA A 61 2.52 2.49 -32.50
C ALA A 61 3.16 3.66 -33.29
N ALA A 62 3.88 4.55 -32.61
CA ALA A 62 4.66 5.61 -33.23
C ALA A 62 5.99 5.14 -33.85
N GLY A 63 6.30 3.84 -33.78
CA GLY A 63 7.52 3.25 -34.33
C GLY A 63 8.78 3.51 -33.49
N VAL A 64 8.64 3.91 -32.23
CA VAL A 64 9.80 4.09 -31.34
C VAL A 64 10.46 2.73 -31.09
N PRO A 65 11.79 2.60 -31.23
CA PRO A 65 12.46 1.33 -30.98
C PRO A 65 12.18 0.80 -29.57
N ARG A 66 11.75 -0.47 -29.48
CA ARG A 66 11.39 -1.13 -28.19
C ARG A 66 12.49 -1.07 -27.14
N LEU A 67 13.76 -1.09 -27.56
CA LEU A 67 14.92 -0.92 -26.68
C LEU A 67 14.94 0.48 -26.01
N ARG A 68 14.56 1.52 -26.75
CA ARG A 68 14.44 2.87 -26.23
C ARG A 68 13.24 2.96 -25.28
N ILE A 69 12.09 2.40 -25.68
CA ILE A 69 10.90 2.35 -24.82
C ILE A 69 11.23 1.70 -23.47
N SER A 70 11.90 0.53 -23.46
CA SER A 70 12.24 -0.16 -22.21
C SER A 70 13.12 0.67 -21.26
N LYS A 71 14.07 1.44 -21.82
CA LYS A 71 14.94 2.32 -21.02
C LYS A 71 14.15 3.47 -20.39
N GLU A 72 13.34 4.15 -21.19
CA GLU A 72 12.59 5.33 -20.73
C GLU A 72 11.46 4.99 -19.75
N VAL A 73 10.81 3.84 -19.91
CA VAL A 73 9.74 3.41 -19.00
C VAL A 73 10.24 2.64 -17.78
N GLY A 74 11.56 2.45 -17.66
CA GLY A 74 12.20 1.75 -16.56
C GLY A 74 11.76 0.29 -16.42
N MET A 75 11.39 -0.35 -17.53
CA MET A 75 10.95 -1.75 -17.54
C MET A 75 12.03 -2.64 -18.15
N GLN A 76 12.18 -3.84 -17.60
CA GLN A 76 12.99 -4.86 -18.26
C GLN A 76 12.48 -5.10 -19.68
N ARG A 77 13.42 -5.30 -20.61
CA ARG A 77 13.11 -5.50 -22.03
C ARG A 77 12.11 -6.64 -22.22
N SER A 78 12.33 -7.79 -21.59
CA SER A 78 11.41 -8.94 -21.62
C SER A 78 9.98 -8.56 -21.26
N ASN A 79 9.78 -7.71 -20.25
CA ASN A 79 8.45 -7.30 -19.79
C ASN A 79 7.76 -6.34 -20.77
N VAL A 80 8.51 -5.47 -21.46
CA VAL A 80 7.96 -4.63 -22.53
C VAL A 80 7.49 -5.49 -23.71
N TYR A 81 8.27 -6.50 -24.10
CA TYR A 81 7.89 -7.38 -25.20
C TYR A 81 6.65 -8.20 -24.87
N LYS A 82 6.57 -8.80 -23.67
CA LYS A 82 5.35 -9.49 -23.20
C LYS A 82 4.11 -8.58 -23.25
N LEU A 83 4.25 -7.35 -22.75
CA LEU A 83 3.16 -6.37 -22.73
C LEU A 83 2.67 -6.01 -24.14
N LEU A 84 3.58 -5.86 -25.11
CA LEU A 84 3.26 -5.54 -26.50
C LEU A 84 2.70 -6.73 -27.28
N GLU A 85 3.16 -7.95 -26.95
CA GLU A 85 2.69 -9.20 -27.54
C GLU A 85 1.34 -9.66 -26.98
N GLY A 86 0.76 -8.91 -26.04
CA GLY A 86 -0.49 -9.26 -25.39
C GLY A 86 -0.38 -10.48 -24.48
N ALA A 87 0.84 -10.97 -24.21
CA ALA A 87 1.08 -11.95 -23.18
C ALA A 87 0.83 -11.27 -21.84
N ASP A 88 -0.14 -11.80 -21.09
CA ASP A 88 -0.56 -11.26 -19.80
C ASP A 88 0.68 -11.11 -18.92
N THR A 89 1.14 -9.88 -18.72
CA THR A 89 2.18 -9.58 -17.74
C THR A 89 1.52 -9.64 -16.38
N GLY A 90 1.14 -10.86 -15.98
CA GLY A 90 0.82 -11.16 -14.59
C GLY A 90 2.00 -10.69 -13.75
N ASP A 91 1.67 -9.89 -12.73
CA ASP A 91 2.56 -9.34 -11.71
C ASP A 91 3.73 -10.31 -11.41
N SER A 92 4.85 -10.13 -12.11
CA SER A 92 6.14 -10.65 -11.65
C SER A 92 6.90 -9.47 -11.04
N ASP A 93 6.30 -8.91 -9.99
CA ASP A 93 6.99 -8.06 -9.03
C ASP A 93 7.76 -9.03 -8.12
N THR A 94 8.93 -9.47 -8.58
CA THR A 94 9.93 -10.06 -7.68
C THR A 94 10.48 -8.92 -6.82
N SER A 95 9.74 -8.54 -5.79
CA SER A 95 10.33 -8.05 -4.55
C SER A 95 10.65 -9.28 -3.71
N ASP A 96 11.87 -9.79 -3.93
CA ASP A 96 12.54 -10.72 -3.05
C ASP A 96 12.79 -9.96 -1.74
N ASP A 97 11.95 -10.20 -0.74
CA ASP A 97 12.17 -9.78 0.65
C ASP A 97 12.02 -11.05 1.49
N SER A 98 13.18 -11.64 1.82
CA SER A 98 13.38 -12.74 2.77
C SER A 98 14.71 -12.53 3.45
#